data_AF-A0A352F9W6-F1
#
_entry.id   AF-A0A352F9W6-F1
#
_cell.length_a   1.000
_cell.length_b   1.000
_cell.length_c   1.000
_cell.angle_alpha   90.00
_cell.angle_beta   90.00
_cell.angle_gamma   90.00
#
_symmetry.space_group_name_H-M   'P 1'
#
loop_
_entity.id
_entity.type
_entity.pdbx_description
1 polymer ?
#
loop_
_entity_poly.entity_id
_entity_poly.type
_entity_poly.pdbx_seq_one_letter_code
_entity_poly.pdbx_strand_id
1 'polypeptide(L)'
;MDNKLEIRKGPSGPEQRVFLEGRLDAGWAGHLDEYLNGLVRDGSYHIILNMAGVQYMSSAGIRILVSQYKKIEKIGGVFVLEKLSEPVSEVLKMVGMISILTRAAGEPVAAEKEKPRSREIAGYLFGNESLSEGGMTLKTTGNPDLVLTSGYSEGDNVKIKFASGCYGLGIGAIGEGYADCRSRYGEFLALGDALVYKPSDGSRIPDYTVRAGRLEPEINALSALQAEGSFSDLITFEPVEPGQSITLADLAGGLAECTGRDRFVFLLIAESGGLVGVSLSAPPVEGNALFDFPGIRENIHFTTEPAYTRMLTVSFGVFDRAPDALLKPFLRPVKPGSSGYIHTHTAVFPYQALPKKETSASKLILHLFETSIVEDVLHLVDDSREISGLGDSTFKQGVAWIGTYN
;
A
#
# COMPACT_ATOMS: atom_id res chain seq x y z
N MET A 1 3.00 -49.51 -16.63
CA MET A 1 2.11 -48.64 -15.84
C MET A 1 2.85 -47.35 -15.63
N ASP A 2 2.30 -46.24 -16.11
CA ASP A 2 3.04 -45.00 -16.34
C ASP A 2 3.57 -44.34 -15.06
N ASN A 3 4.85 -43.98 -15.08
CA ASN A 3 5.59 -43.32 -14.01
C ASN A 3 5.33 -41.79 -13.96
N LYS A 4 4.18 -41.30 -14.42
CA LYS A 4 3.91 -39.87 -14.58
C LYS A 4 3.24 -39.28 -13.34
N LEU A 5 3.64 -38.07 -12.94
CA LEU A 5 2.90 -37.25 -11.97
C LEU A 5 1.83 -36.44 -12.73
N GLU A 6 0.56 -36.64 -12.41
CA GLU A 6 -0.53 -35.77 -12.84
C GLU A 6 -0.82 -34.72 -11.77
N ILE A 7 -0.95 -33.46 -12.21
CA ILE A 7 -1.27 -32.32 -11.36
C ILE A 7 -2.58 -31.72 -11.87
N ARG A 8 -3.62 -31.68 -11.05
CA ARG A 8 -4.92 -31.08 -11.40
C ARG A 8 -5.28 -29.97 -10.43
N LYS A 9 -5.64 -28.81 -10.96
CA LYS A 9 -6.16 -27.67 -10.19
C LYS A 9 -7.63 -27.93 -9.83
N GLY A 10 -7.99 -27.78 -8.56
CA GLY A 10 -9.39 -27.74 -8.12
C GLY A 10 -10.08 -26.42 -8.48
N PRO A 11 -11.40 -26.30 -8.22
CA PRO A 11 -12.13 -25.05 -8.37
C PRO A 11 -11.47 -23.91 -7.59
N SER A 12 -11.54 -22.69 -8.14
CA SER A 12 -11.05 -21.49 -7.45
C SER A 12 -11.85 -21.25 -6.17
N GLY A 13 -11.14 -20.88 -5.11
CA GLY A 13 -11.71 -20.61 -3.79
C GLY A 13 -10.68 -19.98 -2.86
N PRO A 14 -11.04 -19.71 -1.60
CA PRO A 14 -10.14 -19.09 -0.62
C PRO A 14 -8.90 -19.95 -0.30
N GLU A 15 -9.00 -21.26 -0.54
CA GLU A 15 -7.87 -22.21 -0.51
C GLU A 15 -7.79 -22.91 -1.88
N GLN A 16 -6.65 -22.78 -2.56
CA GLN A 16 -6.39 -23.44 -3.81
C GLN A 16 -6.06 -24.92 -3.56
N ARG A 17 -7.00 -25.81 -3.88
CA ARG A 17 -6.76 -27.26 -3.86
C ARG A 17 -6.07 -27.71 -5.13
N VAL A 18 -5.08 -28.59 -4.98
CA VAL A 18 -4.34 -29.24 -6.06
C VAL A 18 -4.36 -30.73 -5.81
N PHE A 19 -4.75 -31.52 -6.81
CA PHE A 19 -4.82 -32.97 -6.72
C PHE A 19 -3.60 -33.57 -7.41
N LEU A 20 -2.88 -34.41 -6.68
CA LEU A 20 -1.70 -35.11 -7.18
C LEU A 20 -2.00 -36.60 -7.32
N GLU A 21 -1.70 -37.15 -8.49
CA GLU A 21 -1.83 -38.58 -8.78
C GLU A 21 -0.55 -39.10 -9.43
N GLY A 22 -0.08 -40.29 -9.04
CA GLY A 22 1.12 -40.92 -9.59
C GLY A 22 2.33 -40.90 -8.64
N ARG A 23 3.53 -40.58 -9.15
CA ARG A 23 4.80 -40.71 -8.43
C ARG A 23 5.50 -39.37 -8.23
N LEU A 24 5.86 -39.05 -6.98
CA LEU A 24 6.63 -37.86 -6.63
C LEU A 24 8.11 -38.21 -6.36
N ASP A 25 8.90 -38.28 -7.42
CA ASP A 25 10.33 -38.57 -7.37
C ASP A 25 11.19 -37.43 -7.92
N ALA A 26 12.50 -37.66 -8.08
CA ALA A 26 13.42 -36.64 -8.58
C ALA A 26 13.09 -36.16 -10.01
N GLY A 27 12.41 -36.98 -10.83
CA GLY A 27 12.01 -36.60 -12.18
C GLY A 27 10.86 -35.60 -12.20
N TRP A 28 9.91 -35.72 -11.27
CA TRP A 28 8.71 -34.88 -11.22
C TRP A 28 8.75 -33.77 -10.16
N ALA A 29 9.74 -33.85 -9.27
CA ALA A 29 10.07 -32.86 -8.28
C ALA A 29 10.07 -31.43 -8.84
N GLY A 30 10.92 -31.14 -9.84
CA GLY A 30 11.04 -29.80 -10.42
C GLY A 30 9.71 -29.31 -11.05
N HIS A 31 8.97 -30.19 -11.70
CA HIS A 31 7.71 -29.86 -12.32
C HIS A 31 6.64 -29.42 -11.30
N LEU A 32 6.57 -30.10 -10.15
CA LEU A 32 5.70 -29.68 -9.05
C LEU A 32 6.14 -28.33 -8.44
N ASP A 33 7.45 -28.09 -8.29
CA ASP A 33 7.97 -26.81 -7.78
C ASP A 33 7.58 -25.65 -8.70
N GLU A 34 7.79 -25.79 -10.01
CA GLU A 34 7.41 -24.80 -11.02
C GLU A 34 5.90 -24.51 -11.01
N TYR A 35 5.08 -25.56 -10.93
CA TYR A 35 3.62 -25.43 -10.88
C TYR A 35 3.16 -24.67 -9.62
N LEU A 36 3.68 -25.03 -8.45
CA LEU A 36 3.34 -24.38 -7.19
C LEU A 36 3.84 -22.92 -7.16
N ASN A 37 5.04 -22.65 -7.67
CA ASN A 37 5.53 -21.28 -7.82
C ASN A 37 4.69 -20.47 -8.83
N GLY A 38 4.09 -21.12 -9.83
CA GLY A 38 3.10 -20.52 -10.74
C GLY A 38 1.84 -20.09 -9.98
N LEU A 39 1.26 -20.99 -9.17
CA LEU A 39 0.10 -20.67 -8.35
C LEU A 39 0.34 -19.49 -7.40
N VAL A 40 1.53 -19.43 -6.78
CA VAL A 40 1.91 -18.31 -5.91
C VAL A 40 2.00 -16.99 -6.69
N ARG A 41 2.57 -17.01 -7.91
CA ARG A 41 2.62 -15.83 -8.79
C ARG A 41 1.23 -15.37 -9.23
N ASP A 42 0.30 -16.29 -9.41
CA ASP A 42 -1.10 -16.02 -9.76
C ASP A 42 -1.98 -15.63 -8.55
N GLY A 43 -1.36 -15.40 -7.39
CA GLY A 43 -2.06 -14.90 -6.22
C GLY A 43 -2.62 -15.99 -5.27
N SER A 44 -2.37 -17.27 -5.53
CA SER A 44 -2.81 -18.37 -4.67
C SER A 44 -1.76 -18.67 -3.58
N TYR A 45 -1.98 -18.17 -2.37
CA TYR A 45 -1.06 -18.32 -1.24
C TYR A 45 -1.53 -19.36 -0.20
N HIS A 46 -2.77 -19.80 -0.29
CA HIS A 46 -3.32 -20.90 0.52
C HIS A 46 -3.45 -22.12 -0.38
N ILE A 47 -2.51 -23.06 -0.29
CA ILE A 47 -2.44 -24.22 -1.17
C ILE A 47 -2.64 -25.49 -0.35
N ILE A 48 -3.61 -26.30 -0.77
CA ILE A 48 -3.85 -27.63 -0.20
C ILE A 48 -3.51 -28.67 -1.26
N LEU A 49 -2.51 -29.50 -0.99
CA LEU A 49 -2.17 -30.64 -1.83
C LEU A 49 -2.93 -31.88 -1.36
N ASN A 50 -3.85 -32.37 -2.19
CA ASN A 50 -4.47 -33.67 -2.01
C ASN A 50 -3.53 -34.75 -2.55
N MET A 51 -3.07 -35.62 -1.64
CA MET A 51 -2.06 -36.64 -1.89
C MET A 51 -2.65 -38.06 -2.07
N ALA A 52 -3.97 -38.18 -2.22
CA ALA A 52 -4.65 -39.48 -2.19
C ALA A 52 -4.23 -40.40 -3.35
N GLY A 53 -3.95 -39.82 -4.52
CA GLY A 53 -3.50 -40.56 -5.69
C GLY A 53 -1.98 -40.74 -5.79
N VAL A 54 -1.21 -40.23 -4.82
CA VAL A 54 0.26 -40.34 -4.84
C VAL A 54 0.67 -41.69 -4.28
N GLN A 55 1.21 -42.57 -5.13
CA GLN A 55 1.54 -43.95 -4.77
C GLN A 55 2.99 -44.14 -4.30
N TYR A 56 3.84 -43.15 -4.55
CA TYR A 56 5.25 -43.19 -4.19
C TYR A 56 5.83 -41.78 -4.00
N MET A 57 6.72 -41.63 -3.01
CA MET A 57 7.45 -40.40 -2.77
C MET A 57 8.91 -40.70 -2.39
N SER A 58 9.87 -40.04 -3.06
CA SER A 58 11.30 -40.11 -2.71
C SER A 58 11.75 -38.93 -1.85
N SER A 59 13.00 -38.96 -1.36
CA SER A 59 13.61 -37.82 -0.64
C SER A 59 13.60 -36.52 -1.44
N ALA A 60 13.63 -36.57 -2.78
CA ALA A 60 13.49 -35.38 -3.62
C ALA A 60 12.08 -34.76 -3.52
N GLY A 61 11.05 -35.60 -3.49
CA GLY A 61 9.65 -35.18 -3.29
C GLY A 61 9.45 -34.51 -1.94
N ILE A 62 9.94 -35.13 -0.86
CA ILE A 62 9.85 -34.58 0.50
C ILE A 62 10.53 -33.20 0.56
N ARG A 63 11.73 -33.06 0.00
CA ARG A 63 12.46 -31.79 0.00
C ARG A 63 11.67 -30.66 -0.65
N ILE A 64 10.93 -30.94 -1.72
CA ILE A 64 10.11 -29.93 -2.40
C ILE A 64 8.89 -29.56 -1.59
N LEU A 65 8.20 -30.52 -0.99
CA LEU A 65 7.07 -30.22 -0.08
C LEU A 65 7.53 -29.34 1.09
N VAL A 66 8.69 -29.65 1.69
CA VAL A 66 9.28 -28.84 2.77
C VAL A 66 9.72 -27.46 2.29
N SER A 67 10.35 -27.39 1.11
CA SER A 67 10.77 -26.11 0.52
C SER A 67 9.57 -25.22 0.23
N GLN A 68 8.49 -25.77 -0.33
CA GLN A 68 7.27 -25.05 -0.66
C GLN A 68 6.54 -24.60 0.60
N TYR A 69 6.42 -25.47 1.61
CA TYR A 69 5.94 -25.09 2.94
C TYR A 69 6.68 -23.87 3.48
N LYS A 70 8.02 -23.90 3.54
CA LYS A 70 8.81 -22.77 4.06
C LYS A 70 8.68 -21.50 3.21
N LYS A 71 8.65 -21.64 1.88
CA LYS A 71 8.50 -20.49 0.96
C LYS A 71 7.14 -19.81 1.16
N ILE A 72 6.07 -20.60 1.21
CA ILE A 72 4.70 -20.13 1.35
C ILE A 72 4.44 -19.60 2.77
N GLU A 73 4.98 -20.24 3.80
CA GLU A 73 4.88 -19.78 5.19
C GLU A 73 5.56 -18.42 5.39
N LYS A 74 6.75 -18.20 4.80
CA LYS A 74 7.49 -16.93 4.87
C LYS A 74 6.70 -15.75 4.32
N ILE A 75 5.83 -15.97 3.33
CA ILE A 75 4.97 -14.94 2.75
C ILE A 75 3.58 -14.89 3.38
N GLY A 76 3.39 -15.57 4.52
CA GLY A 76 2.13 -15.59 5.25
C GLY A 76 1.03 -16.45 4.61
N GLY A 77 1.40 -17.32 3.67
CA GLY A 77 0.48 -18.30 3.09
C GLY A 77 0.27 -19.53 3.96
N VAL A 78 -0.55 -20.44 3.46
CA VAL A 78 -0.85 -21.74 4.06
C VAL A 78 -0.48 -22.81 3.06
N PHE A 79 0.31 -23.80 3.48
CA PHE A 79 0.63 -24.96 2.65
C PHE A 79 0.40 -26.22 3.47
N VAL A 80 -0.57 -27.03 3.05
CA VAL A 80 -1.00 -28.22 3.80
C VAL A 80 -1.17 -29.40 2.86
N LEU A 81 -0.81 -30.59 3.33
CA LEU A 81 -1.11 -31.86 2.69
C LEU A 81 -2.40 -32.44 3.28
N GLU A 82 -3.35 -32.81 2.43
CA GLU A 82 -4.58 -33.49 2.80
C GLU A 82 -4.69 -34.86 2.13
N LYS A 83 -5.47 -35.75 2.77
CA LYS A 83 -5.81 -37.09 2.25
C LYS A 83 -4.57 -37.87 1.78
N LEU A 84 -3.59 -38.04 2.66
CA LEU A 84 -2.39 -38.82 2.36
C LEU A 84 -2.77 -40.27 2.01
N SER A 85 -2.16 -40.82 0.95
CA SER A 85 -2.13 -42.26 0.75
C SER A 85 -1.32 -42.94 1.86
N GLU A 86 -1.55 -44.23 2.08
CA GLU A 86 -0.84 -45.01 3.11
C GLU A 86 0.69 -44.97 2.92
N PRO A 87 1.25 -45.20 1.72
CA PRO A 87 2.70 -45.10 1.51
C PRO A 87 3.28 -43.70 1.79
N VAL A 88 2.55 -42.63 1.45
CA VAL A 88 2.99 -41.25 1.70
C VAL A 88 2.95 -40.92 3.19
N SER A 89 1.92 -41.39 3.89
CA SER A 89 1.75 -41.21 5.34
C SER A 89 2.89 -41.87 6.12
N GLU A 90 3.25 -43.11 5.78
CA GLU A 90 4.37 -43.83 6.41
C GLU A 90 5.70 -43.11 6.20
N VAL A 91 5.98 -42.66 4.97
CA VAL A 91 7.21 -41.93 4.65
C VAL A 91 7.30 -40.61 5.44
N LEU A 92 6.21 -39.83 5.50
CA LEU A 92 6.20 -38.56 6.24
C LEU A 92 6.31 -38.75 7.76
N LYS A 93 5.76 -39.85 8.31
CA LYS A 93 5.96 -40.23 9.72
C LYS A 93 7.42 -40.56 10.01
N MET A 94 8.06 -41.37 9.15
CA MET A 94 9.47 -41.76 9.34
C MET A 94 10.42 -40.55 9.34
N VAL A 95 10.15 -39.52 8.53
CA VAL A 95 10.98 -38.31 8.49
C VAL A 95 10.54 -37.21 9.48
N GLY A 96 9.53 -37.47 10.31
CA GLY A 96 9.04 -36.51 11.32
C GLY A 96 8.37 -35.26 10.74
N MET A 97 7.92 -35.30 9.48
CA MET A 97 7.36 -34.14 8.78
C MET A 97 5.82 -34.11 8.78
N ILE A 98 5.18 -35.20 9.21
CA ILE A 98 3.72 -35.31 9.14
C ILE A 98 3.01 -34.22 9.96
N SER A 99 3.48 -33.92 11.17
CA SER A 99 2.86 -32.90 12.05
C SER A 99 3.06 -31.46 11.58
N ILE A 100 4.04 -31.22 10.70
CA ILE A 100 4.35 -29.89 10.15
C ILE A 100 3.57 -29.66 8.84
N LEU A 101 3.42 -30.72 8.04
CA LEU A 101 2.84 -30.64 6.70
C LEU A 101 1.37 -31.05 6.64
N THR A 102 0.77 -31.57 7.71
CA THR A 102 -0.65 -31.94 7.76
C THR A 102 -1.38 -31.19 8.86
N ARG A 103 -2.68 -30.93 8.67
CA ARG A 103 -3.55 -30.34 9.69
C ARG A 103 -4.21 -31.43 10.52
N ALA A 104 -4.33 -31.25 11.84
CA ALA A 104 -5.01 -32.24 12.68
C ALA A 104 -6.53 -32.25 12.39
N ALA A 105 -7.13 -33.43 12.35
CA ALA A 105 -8.58 -33.55 12.15
C ALA A 105 -9.32 -32.88 13.32
N GLY A 106 -10.07 -31.81 13.03
CA GLY A 106 -10.82 -31.05 14.03
C GLY A 106 -10.08 -29.84 14.62
N GLU A 107 -8.90 -29.47 14.11
CA GLU A 107 -8.39 -28.13 14.36
C GLU A 107 -9.40 -27.12 13.80
N PRO A 108 -9.87 -26.16 14.62
CA PRO A 108 -10.76 -25.14 14.12
C PRO A 108 -10.04 -24.47 12.95
N VAL A 109 -10.70 -24.44 11.79
CA VAL A 109 -10.45 -23.42 10.78
C VAL A 109 -10.38 -22.13 11.57
N ALA A 110 -9.22 -21.45 11.55
CA ALA A 110 -9.04 -20.16 12.22
C ALA A 110 -10.34 -19.40 12.01
N ALA A 111 -11.05 -19.12 13.12
CA ALA A 111 -12.45 -18.72 13.12
C ALA A 111 -12.69 -17.81 11.93
N GLU A 112 -13.62 -18.18 11.05
CA GLU A 112 -14.01 -17.33 9.93
C GLU A 112 -14.23 -15.94 10.52
N LYS A 113 -13.25 -15.03 10.36
CA LYS A 113 -13.50 -13.61 10.51
C LYS A 113 -14.70 -13.37 9.60
N GLU A 114 -15.74 -12.73 10.11
CA GLU A 114 -16.95 -12.41 9.35
C GLU A 114 -16.52 -12.06 7.93
N LYS A 115 -17.06 -12.77 6.92
CA LYS A 115 -16.63 -12.58 5.53
C LYS A 115 -16.62 -11.07 5.27
N PRO A 116 -15.46 -10.48 4.89
CA PRO A 116 -15.37 -9.06 4.67
C PRO A 116 -16.48 -8.67 3.70
N ARG A 117 -17.19 -7.60 4.00
CA ARG A 117 -18.28 -7.15 3.13
C ARG A 117 -17.64 -6.75 1.81
N SER A 118 -17.84 -7.58 0.79
CA SER A 118 -17.26 -7.37 -0.53
C SER A 118 -18.27 -6.70 -1.46
N ARG A 119 -17.85 -5.68 -2.20
CA ARG A 119 -18.69 -4.98 -3.19
C ARG A 119 -17.90 -4.73 -4.46
N GLU A 120 -18.57 -4.78 -5.60
CA GLU A 120 -17.98 -4.39 -6.88
C GLU A 120 -18.30 -2.92 -7.15
N ILE A 121 -17.26 -2.11 -7.37
CA ILE A 121 -17.36 -0.67 -7.65
C ILE A 121 -16.38 -0.37 -8.78
N ALA A 122 -16.84 0.21 -9.88
CA ALA A 122 -16.00 0.59 -11.03
C ALA A 122 -15.10 -0.55 -11.57
N GLY A 123 -15.58 -1.80 -11.57
CA GLY A 123 -14.82 -2.97 -12.02
C GLY A 123 -13.81 -3.51 -10.99
N TYR A 124 -13.89 -3.04 -9.74
CA TYR A 124 -13.01 -3.45 -8.64
C TYR A 124 -13.79 -4.10 -7.52
N LEU A 125 -13.23 -5.16 -6.95
CA LEU A 125 -13.73 -5.79 -5.74
C LEU A 125 -13.13 -5.09 -4.52
N PHE A 126 -13.98 -4.44 -3.73
CA PHE A 126 -13.64 -3.82 -2.47
C PHE A 126 -14.06 -4.72 -1.31
N GLY A 127 -13.11 -5.16 -0.49
CA GLY A 127 -13.37 -5.89 0.75
C GLY A 127 -13.22 -4.98 1.96
N ASN A 128 -14.22 -4.90 2.84
CA ASN A 128 -14.17 -4.10 4.08
C ASN A 128 -14.12 -4.99 5.32
N GLU A 129 -13.10 -4.77 6.17
CA GLU A 129 -12.97 -5.28 7.54
C GLU A 129 -12.99 -4.10 8.54
N SER A 130 -13.90 -4.16 9.52
CA SER A 130 -13.92 -3.20 10.63
C SER A 130 -12.81 -3.52 11.63
N LEU A 131 -12.01 -2.52 12.01
CA LEU A 131 -10.88 -2.69 12.93
C LEU A 131 -11.26 -2.39 14.37
N SER A 132 -11.87 -1.23 14.62
CA SER A 132 -12.34 -0.78 15.94
C SER A 132 -13.24 0.45 15.79
N GLU A 133 -13.97 0.84 16.85
CA GLU A 133 -14.61 2.17 16.94
C GLU A 133 -13.53 3.26 17.13
N GLY A 134 -12.68 3.42 16.12
CA GLY A 134 -11.63 4.43 16.07
C GLY A 134 -12.13 5.73 15.44
N GLY A 135 -11.50 6.84 15.85
CA GLY A 135 -11.70 8.16 15.25
C GLY A 135 -10.38 8.91 15.12
N MET A 136 -10.37 9.89 14.23
CA MET A 136 -9.28 10.79 13.96
C MET A 136 -9.69 12.22 14.32
N THR A 137 -8.74 13.00 14.83
CA THR A 137 -8.87 14.44 14.97
C THR A 137 -8.02 15.12 13.90
N LEU A 138 -8.63 15.99 13.11
CA LEU A 138 -7.90 16.80 12.14
C LEU A 138 -7.37 18.09 12.74
N LYS A 139 -6.16 18.46 12.36
CA LYS A 139 -5.54 19.74 12.69
C LYS A 139 -4.88 20.34 11.45
N THR A 140 -5.21 21.59 11.17
CA THR A 140 -4.56 22.40 10.13
C THR A 140 -3.44 23.24 10.74
N THR A 141 -2.44 23.57 9.94
CA THR A 141 -1.35 24.48 10.33
C THR A 141 -0.97 25.32 9.12
N GLY A 142 -0.79 26.64 9.33
CA GLY A 142 -0.43 27.59 8.28
C GLY A 142 -1.57 27.90 7.31
N ASN A 143 -1.24 28.66 6.26
CA ASN A 143 -2.16 28.99 5.16
C ASN A 143 -1.59 28.43 3.84
N PRO A 144 -2.17 27.37 3.27
CA PRO A 144 -1.64 26.69 2.09
C PRO A 144 -1.58 27.62 0.86
N ASP A 145 -2.44 28.63 0.78
CA ASP A 145 -2.52 29.54 -0.38
C ASP A 145 -1.30 30.45 -0.49
N LEU A 146 -0.50 30.62 0.57
CA LEU A 146 0.77 31.36 0.52
C LEU A 146 1.80 30.71 -0.41
N VAL A 147 1.63 29.42 -0.77
CA VAL A 147 2.46 28.77 -1.77
C VAL A 147 2.35 29.47 -3.13
N LEU A 148 1.19 30.02 -3.46
CA LEU A 148 0.92 30.65 -4.76
C LEU A 148 1.71 31.94 -4.96
N THR A 149 2.06 32.62 -3.86
CA THR A 149 2.80 33.89 -3.87
C THR A 149 4.21 33.74 -3.30
N SER A 150 4.61 32.53 -2.90
CA SER A 150 5.79 32.28 -2.08
C SER A 150 5.90 33.22 -0.88
N GLY A 151 4.75 33.48 -0.26
CA GLY A 151 4.61 34.49 0.79
C GLY A 151 5.00 34.01 2.18
N TYR A 152 5.46 32.76 2.32
CA TYR A 152 5.83 32.22 3.62
C TYR A 152 7.08 32.91 4.18
N SER A 153 7.07 33.08 5.50
CA SER A 153 8.10 33.73 6.29
C SER A 153 8.46 32.91 7.53
N GLU A 154 9.43 33.39 8.31
CA GLU A 154 9.78 32.75 9.59
C GLU A 154 8.58 32.63 10.56
N GLY A 155 7.66 33.59 10.53
CA GLY A 155 6.45 33.56 11.37
C GLY A 155 5.47 32.45 11.03
N ASP A 156 5.55 31.90 9.81
CA ASP A 156 4.70 30.79 9.36
C ASP A 156 5.30 29.42 9.69
N ASN A 157 6.56 29.38 10.11
CA ASN A 157 7.25 28.14 10.42
C ASN A 157 6.80 27.56 11.76
N VAL A 158 6.17 26.39 11.70
CA VAL A 158 5.74 25.64 12.90
C VAL A 158 6.45 24.29 12.93
N LYS A 159 7.15 24.02 14.04
CA LYS A 159 7.73 22.70 14.28
C LYS A 159 6.65 21.72 14.73
N ILE A 160 6.50 20.63 14.01
CA ILE A 160 5.50 19.57 14.26
C ILE A 160 6.23 18.26 14.53
N LYS A 161 5.81 17.54 15.57
CA LYS A 161 6.29 16.20 15.88
C LYS A 161 5.25 15.17 15.47
N PHE A 162 5.71 14.08 14.88
CA PHE A 162 4.88 12.95 14.51
C PHE A 162 5.21 11.75 15.41
N ALA A 163 4.16 11.12 15.90
CA ALA A 163 4.25 9.92 16.69
C ALA A 163 3.32 8.83 16.17
N SER A 164 3.45 7.61 16.71
CA SER A 164 2.53 6.51 16.39
C SER A 164 1.08 6.98 16.52
N GLY A 165 0.30 6.86 15.45
CA GLY A 165 -1.08 7.34 15.37
C GLY A 165 -1.25 8.78 14.87
N CYS A 166 -0.16 9.49 14.55
CA CYS A 166 -0.18 10.82 13.95
C CYS A 166 0.28 10.76 12.50
N TYR A 167 -0.59 11.16 11.59
CA TYR A 167 -0.37 11.17 10.15
C TYR A 167 -0.46 12.61 9.64
N GLY A 168 0.14 12.90 8.50
CA GLY A 168 0.04 14.23 7.95
C GLY A 168 0.64 14.39 6.58
N LEU A 169 0.39 15.55 5.98
CA LEU A 169 0.94 15.96 4.70
C LEU A 169 1.02 17.49 4.62
N GLY A 170 1.80 18.01 3.68
CA GLY A 170 1.87 19.44 3.41
C GLY A 170 3.23 19.88 2.89
N ILE A 171 3.61 21.13 3.19
CA ILE A 171 4.89 21.72 2.81
C ILE A 171 5.76 21.94 4.06
N GLY A 172 6.96 21.37 4.05
CA GLY A 172 7.87 21.37 5.19
C GLY A 172 9.28 20.92 4.83
N ALA A 173 10.18 20.98 5.81
CA ALA A 173 11.53 20.45 5.71
C ALA A 173 12.04 19.95 7.06
N ILE A 174 12.88 18.91 7.01
CA ILE A 174 13.58 18.41 8.20
C ILE A 174 14.79 19.33 8.47
N GLY A 175 14.97 19.73 9.73
CA GLY A 175 16.03 20.66 10.13
C GLY A 175 15.78 21.31 11.49
N GLU A 176 16.65 22.26 11.87
CA GLU A 176 16.58 22.86 13.22
C GLU A 176 15.49 23.95 13.34
N GLY A 177 15.22 24.68 12.27
CA GLY A 177 14.26 25.80 12.23
C GLY A 177 14.22 26.50 10.86
N TYR A 178 13.50 27.62 10.75
CA TYR A 178 13.30 28.32 9.48
C TYR A 178 14.61 28.68 8.76
N ALA A 179 15.57 29.28 9.46
CA ALA A 179 16.83 29.70 8.85
C ALA A 179 17.58 28.52 8.19
N ASP A 180 17.55 27.34 8.80
CA ASP A 180 18.12 26.13 8.20
C ASP A 180 17.26 25.64 7.03
N CYS A 181 15.95 25.54 7.22
CA CYS A 181 15.02 24.93 6.27
C CYS A 181 14.67 25.78 5.04
N ARG A 182 14.86 27.10 5.07
CA ARG A 182 14.32 28.06 4.07
C ARG A 182 14.66 27.75 2.62
N SER A 183 15.79 27.10 2.35
CA SER A 183 16.22 26.77 0.99
C SER A 183 15.63 25.49 0.42
N ARG A 184 14.84 24.72 1.20
CA ARG A 184 14.47 23.34 0.84
C ARG A 184 13.06 22.91 1.26
N TYR A 185 12.21 23.83 1.67
CA TYR A 185 10.79 23.53 1.96
C TYR A 185 10.09 22.92 0.75
N GLY A 186 9.61 21.69 0.89
CA GLY A 186 8.94 20.94 -0.17
C GLY A 186 7.87 20.00 0.37
N GLU A 187 7.36 19.11 -0.48
CA GLU A 187 6.29 18.18 -0.12
C GLU A 187 6.75 17.19 0.93
N PHE A 188 5.93 16.99 1.96
CA PHE A 188 6.15 15.94 2.95
C PHE A 188 4.90 15.10 3.18
N LEU A 189 5.12 13.89 3.68
CA LEU A 189 4.09 13.07 4.31
C LEU A 189 4.63 12.40 5.58
N ALA A 190 3.80 12.39 6.60
CA ALA A 190 4.02 11.72 7.88
C ALA A 190 3.08 10.53 8.00
N LEU A 191 3.66 9.39 8.37
CA LEU A 191 3.07 8.06 8.29
C LEU A 191 3.13 7.35 9.64
N GLY A 192 2.82 8.09 10.72
CA GLY A 192 3.00 7.62 12.10
C GLY A 192 4.46 7.73 12.54
N ASP A 193 5.15 6.60 12.55
CA ASP A 193 6.55 6.50 13.02
C ASP A 193 7.59 6.81 11.94
N ALA A 194 7.16 7.16 10.73
CA ALA A 194 8.02 7.60 9.64
C ALA A 194 7.57 8.96 9.11
N LEU A 195 8.53 9.82 8.80
CA LEU A 195 8.35 11.10 8.13
C LEU A 195 9.25 11.11 6.91
N VAL A 196 8.72 11.50 5.76
CA VAL A 196 9.48 11.65 4.53
C VAL A 196 9.11 12.96 3.86
N TYR A 197 10.09 13.64 3.27
CA TYR A 197 9.87 14.84 2.48
C TYR A 197 10.78 14.85 1.26
N LYS A 198 10.38 15.59 0.24
CA LYS A 198 11.22 15.90 -0.91
C LYS A 198 11.69 17.35 -0.81
N PRO A 199 13.01 17.57 -0.62
CA PRO A 199 13.60 18.89 -0.67
C PRO A 199 13.32 19.58 -2.00
N SER A 200 12.99 20.87 -1.94
CA SER A 200 12.85 21.74 -3.12
C SER A 200 14.17 22.41 -3.53
N ASP A 201 15.31 21.85 -3.13
CA ASP A 201 16.65 22.38 -3.42
C ASP A 201 17.20 21.96 -4.80
N GLY A 202 16.36 21.31 -5.61
CA GLY A 202 16.72 20.79 -6.93
C GLY A 202 17.42 19.43 -6.93
N SER A 203 17.75 18.85 -5.77
CA SER A 203 18.35 17.51 -5.68
C SER A 203 17.41 16.42 -6.19
N ARG A 204 16.09 16.61 -6.00
CA ARG A 204 15.01 15.66 -6.32
C ARG A 204 15.09 14.34 -5.57
N ILE A 205 15.93 14.24 -4.54
CA ILE A 205 16.12 13.02 -3.75
C ILE A 205 15.34 13.19 -2.45
N PRO A 206 14.33 12.36 -2.17
CA PRO A 206 13.64 12.39 -0.89
C PRO A 206 14.57 12.08 0.28
N ASP A 207 14.26 12.68 1.42
CA ASP A 207 14.91 12.42 2.70
C ASP A 207 13.86 12.06 3.75
N TYR A 208 14.24 11.26 4.74
CA TYR A 208 13.30 10.69 5.69
C TYR A 208 13.89 10.50 7.07
N THR A 209 13.02 10.43 8.07
CA THR A 209 13.34 10.09 9.45
C THR A 209 12.34 9.09 9.96
N VAL A 210 12.84 8.00 10.56
CA VAL A 210 12.04 6.98 11.22
C VAL A 210 12.29 7.06 12.72
N ARG A 211 11.27 6.80 13.53
CA ARG A 211 11.38 6.75 14.99
C ARG A 211 12.46 5.77 15.40
N ALA A 212 13.39 6.25 16.23
CA ALA A 212 14.44 5.44 16.84
C ALA A 212 14.48 5.69 18.35
N GLY A 213 13.91 4.75 19.12
CA GLY A 213 13.81 4.88 20.57
C GLY A 213 12.93 6.07 20.99
N ARG A 214 13.55 7.10 21.60
CA ARG A 214 12.87 8.32 22.04
C ARG A 214 12.93 9.46 21.02
N LEU A 215 13.65 9.29 19.92
CA LEU A 215 13.72 10.27 18.84
C LEU A 215 12.44 10.18 18.01
N GLU A 216 11.60 11.21 18.09
CA GLU A 216 10.38 11.31 17.31
C GLU A 216 10.67 12.05 16.00
N PRO A 217 10.14 11.58 14.86
CA PRO A 217 10.22 12.34 13.62
C PRO A 217 9.61 13.73 13.79
N GLU A 218 10.33 14.76 13.35
CA GLU A 218 9.87 16.14 13.42
C GLU A 218 10.13 16.88 12.11
N ILE A 219 9.25 17.83 11.80
CA ILE A 219 9.37 18.67 10.61
C ILE A 219 9.13 20.14 10.96
N ASN A 220 9.81 21.03 10.26
CA ASN A 220 9.45 22.43 10.18
C ASN A 220 8.43 22.59 9.05
N ALA A 221 7.16 22.83 9.38
CA ALA A 221 6.08 22.95 8.41
C ALA A 221 5.71 24.43 8.19
N LEU A 222 5.46 24.76 6.92
CA LEU A 222 4.85 26.03 6.50
C LEU A 222 3.33 25.89 6.36
N SER A 223 2.89 24.73 5.86
CA SER A 223 1.49 24.32 5.90
C SER A 223 1.37 22.82 6.09
N ALA A 224 0.38 22.38 6.87
CA ALA A 224 0.17 20.97 7.15
C ALA A 224 -1.30 20.63 7.43
N LEU A 225 -1.73 19.46 6.94
CA LEU A 225 -2.86 18.70 7.46
C LEU A 225 -2.33 17.57 8.32
N GLN A 226 -2.82 17.48 9.55
CA GLN A 226 -2.49 16.42 10.51
C GLN A 226 -3.77 15.66 10.87
N ALA A 227 -3.66 14.34 11.01
CA ALA A 227 -4.69 13.48 11.55
C ALA A 227 -4.12 12.66 12.70
N GLU A 228 -4.71 12.77 13.88
CA GLU A 228 -4.28 12.04 15.07
C GLU A 228 -5.39 11.12 15.58
N GLY A 229 -5.06 9.84 15.77
CA GLY A 229 -5.98 8.84 16.27
C GLY A 229 -5.76 7.46 15.66
N SER A 230 -6.86 6.74 15.44
CA SER A 230 -6.84 5.35 14.97
C SER A 230 -7.79 5.14 13.80
N PHE A 231 -7.38 4.27 12.88
CA PHE A 231 -8.22 3.85 11.76
C PHE A 231 -9.38 2.96 12.23
N SER A 232 -10.56 3.14 11.63
CA SER A 232 -11.79 2.41 11.91
C SER A 232 -12.02 1.23 10.97
N ASP A 233 -11.54 1.33 9.73
CA ASP A 233 -11.79 0.33 8.68
C ASP A 233 -10.49 -0.01 7.93
N LEU A 234 -10.41 -1.25 7.46
CA LEU A 234 -9.42 -1.76 6.53
C LEU A 234 -10.12 -2.16 5.24
N ILE A 235 -9.72 -1.55 4.13
CA ILE A 235 -10.30 -1.80 2.82
C ILE A 235 -9.25 -2.36 1.88
N THR A 236 -9.49 -3.54 1.33
CA THR A 236 -8.71 -4.08 0.20
C THR A 236 -9.43 -3.76 -1.10
N PHE A 237 -8.69 -3.46 -2.16
CA PHE A 237 -9.26 -3.33 -3.50
C PHE A 237 -8.39 -4.07 -4.52
N GLU A 238 -9.04 -4.84 -5.38
CA GLU A 238 -8.41 -5.62 -6.44
C GLU A 238 -9.29 -5.61 -7.70
N PRO A 239 -8.72 -5.71 -8.89
CA PRO A 239 -9.49 -5.63 -10.12
C PRO A 239 -10.28 -6.93 -10.33
N VAL A 240 -11.53 -6.82 -10.81
CA VAL A 240 -12.34 -8.00 -11.16
C VAL A 240 -11.73 -8.72 -12.37
N GLU A 241 -11.16 -7.96 -13.30
CA GLU A 241 -10.45 -8.49 -14.47
C GLU A 241 -8.96 -8.07 -14.47
N PRO A 242 -8.02 -8.97 -14.82
CA PRO A 242 -6.61 -8.63 -14.88
C PRO A 242 -6.30 -7.44 -15.80
N GLY A 243 -5.37 -6.58 -15.38
CA GLY A 243 -4.86 -5.48 -16.20
C GLY A 243 -5.65 -4.18 -16.11
N GLN A 244 -6.73 -4.13 -15.32
CA GLN A 244 -7.44 -2.90 -15.02
C GLN A 244 -6.62 -1.99 -14.08
N SER A 245 -6.96 -0.70 -14.05
CA SER A 245 -6.44 0.30 -13.09
C SER A 245 -7.60 1.19 -12.65
N ILE A 246 -7.64 1.55 -11.37
CA ILE A 246 -8.66 2.44 -10.77
C ILE A 246 -8.08 3.83 -10.61
N THR A 247 -8.83 4.87 -10.95
CA THR A 247 -8.41 6.27 -10.73
C THR A 247 -8.48 6.63 -9.24
N LEU A 248 -7.69 7.60 -8.77
CA LEU A 248 -7.77 8.08 -7.38
C LEU A 248 -9.18 8.57 -7.04
N ALA A 249 -9.87 9.20 -7.99
CA ALA A 249 -11.25 9.62 -7.84
C ALA A 249 -12.23 8.45 -7.65
N ASP A 250 -12.13 7.43 -8.50
CA ASP A 250 -13.01 6.24 -8.40
C ASP A 250 -12.68 5.44 -7.14
N LEU A 251 -11.39 5.39 -6.75
CA LEU A 251 -10.95 4.80 -5.50
C LEU A 251 -11.55 5.55 -4.31
N ALA A 252 -11.43 6.89 -4.25
CA ALA A 252 -12.03 7.69 -3.20
C ALA A 252 -13.56 7.52 -3.13
N GLY A 253 -14.22 7.45 -4.28
CA GLY A 253 -15.65 7.13 -4.38
C GLY A 253 -15.98 5.74 -3.82
N GLY A 254 -15.19 4.72 -4.17
CA GLY A 254 -15.34 3.37 -3.65
C GLY A 254 -15.10 3.26 -2.14
N LEU A 255 -14.07 3.95 -1.61
CA LEU A 255 -13.83 4.03 -0.17
C LEU A 255 -15.02 4.69 0.57
N ALA A 256 -15.56 5.78 0.01
CA ALA A 256 -16.74 6.46 0.57
C ALA A 256 -17.97 5.55 0.58
N GLU A 257 -18.24 4.83 -0.51
CA GLU A 257 -19.39 3.92 -0.61
C GLU A 257 -19.24 2.69 0.30
N CYS A 258 -18.05 2.11 0.38
CA CYS A 258 -17.76 0.94 1.21
C CYS A 258 -17.83 1.23 2.71
N THR A 259 -17.45 2.44 3.13
CA THR A 259 -17.53 2.86 4.54
C THR A 259 -18.85 3.55 4.88
N GLY A 260 -19.60 4.02 3.88
CA GLY A 260 -20.77 4.88 4.07
C GLY A 260 -20.42 6.25 4.66
N ARG A 261 -19.22 6.77 4.37
CA ARG A 261 -18.69 8.01 4.95
C ARG A 261 -18.44 9.05 3.86
N ASP A 262 -18.85 10.29 4.14
CA ASP A 262 -18.61 11.44 3.24
C ASP A 262 -17.35 12.24 3.60
N ARG A 263 -16.72 11.92 4.73
CA ARG A 263 -15.47 12.51 5.21
C ARG A 263 -14.61 11.47 5.90
N PHE A 264 -13.34 11.39 5.51
CA PHE A 264 -12.38 10.46 6.08
C PHE A 264 -10.95 10.84 5.70
N VAL A 265 -10.01 10.38 6.50
CA VAL A 265 -8.61 10.25 6.09
C VAL A 265 -8.36 8.83 5.63
N PHE A 266 -7.41 8.66 4.72
CA PHE A 266 -6.98 7.35 4.29
C PHE A 266 -5.46 7.27 4.27
N LEU A 267 -4.95 6.11 4.67
CA LEU A 267 -3.59 5.67 4.43
C LEU A 267 -3.66 4.53 3.44
N LEU A 268 -2.99 4.66 2.31
CA LEU A 268 -3.06 3.75 1.17
C LEU A 268 -1.70 3.15 0.90
N ILE A 269 -1.63 1.81 0.83
CA ILE A 269 -0.49 1.13 0.23
C ILE A 269 -0.96 0.40 -1.02
N ALA A 270 -0.44 0.79 -2.18
CA ALA A 270 -0.96 0.33 -3.47
C ALA A 270 0.11 0.20 -4.54
N GLU A 271 -0.10 -0.73 -5.47
CA GLU A 271 0.66 -0.80 -6.71
C GLU A 271 0.19 0.32 -7.66
N SER A 272 1.13 1.14 -8.11
CA SER A 272 0.87 2.23 -9.05
C SER A 272 0.54 1.71 -10.45
N GLY A 273 -0.58 2.15 -11.00
CA GLY A 273 -0.91 2.06 -12.43
C GLY A 273 -0.23 3.18 -13.24
N GLY A 274 0.02 4.31 -12.59
CA GLY A 274 0.70 5.49 -13.12
C GLY A 274 0.26 6.72 -12.33
N LEU A 275 1.23 7.49 -11.82
CA LEU A 275 0.99 8.64 -10.98
C LEU A 275 1.02 9.93 -11.80
N VAL A 276 0.07 10.80 -11.49
CA VAL A 276 0.01 12.18 -11.96
C VAL A 276 0.15 13.09 -10.74
N GLY A 277 1.22 13.87 -10.71
CA GLY A 277 1.59 14.61 -9.50
C GLY A 277 2.56 15.74 -9.76
N VAL A 278 2.74 16.55 -8.71
CA VAL A 278 3.64 17.70 -8.69
C VAL A 278 4.55 17.65 -7.47
N SER A 279 5.70 18.29 -7.58
CA SER A 279 6.59 18.59 -6.46
C SER A 279 7.32 19.91 -6.66
N LEU A 280 7.61 20.65 -5.60
CA LEU A 280 8.42 21.86 -5.64
C LEU A 280 9.87 21.54 -6.02
N SER A 281 10.46 22.40 -6.85
CA SER A 281 11.89 22.42 -7.19
C SER A 281 12.56 23.75 -6.81
N ALA A 282 11.78 24.66 -6.19
CA ALA A 282 12.24 25.84 -5.48
C ALA A 282 11.33 26.07 -4.25
N PRO A 283 11.86 26.60 -3.13
CA PRO A 283 11.07 26.78 -1.91
C PRO A 283 10.07 27.95 -2.03
N PRO A 284 8.88 27.85 -1.41
CA PRO A 284 7.83 28.85 -1.51
C PRO A 284 7.99 29.99 -0.50
N VAL A 285 9.21 30.49 -0.35
CA VAL A 285 9.55 31.59 0.56
C VAL A 285 10.11 32.77 -0.24
N GLU A 286 10.24 33.93 0.41
CA GLU A 286 10.95 35.10 -0.11
C GLU A 286 10.38 35.66 -1.43
N GLY A 287 9.09 35.42 -1.73
CA GLY A 287 8.40 35.97 -2.89
C GLY A 287 8.82 35.38 -4.24
N ASN A 288 9.41 34.17 -4.24
CA ASN A 288 9.73 33.45 -5.46
C ASN A 288 8.50 33.27 -6.36
N ALA A 289 8.58 33.71 -7.61
CA ALA A 289 7.50 33.53 -8.59
C ALA A 289 7.46 32.08 -9.11
N LEU A 290 6.97 31.15 -8.29
CA LEU A 290 7.02 29.70 -8.59
C LEU A 290 6.22 29.32 -9.84
N PHE A 291 5.10 30.00 -10.09
CA PHE A 291 4.14 29.63 -11.15
C PHE A 291 4.25 30.51 -12.40
N ASP A 292 5.15 31.49 -12.42
CA ASP A 292 5.30 32.41 -13.53
C ASP A 292 6.12 31.79 -14.68
N PHE A 293 5.75 32.12 -15.92
CA PHE A 293 6.52 31.71 -17.10
C PHE A 293 7.71 32.66 -17.32
N PRO A 294 8.93 32.15 -17.63
CA PRO A 294 9.28 30.75 -17.88
C PRO A 294 9.70 29.93 -16.65
N GLY A 295 9.85 30.57 -15.48
CA GLY A 295 10.44 30.01 -14.26
C GLY A 295 9.74 28.75 -13.72
N ILE A 296 8.43 28.60 -13.95
CA ILE A 296 7.66 27.41 -13.57
C ILE A 296 8.30 26.08 -14.02
N ARG A 297 9.03 26.08 -15.15
CA ARG A 297 9.71 24.88 -15.67
C ARG A 297 10.88 24.41 -14.80
N GLU A 298 11.47 25.32 -14.03
CA GLU A 298 12.60 25.06 -13.14
C GLU A 298 12.13 24.96 -11.69
N ASN A 299 11.09 25.72 -11.33
CA ASN A 299 10.57 25.86 -9.97
C ASN A 299 9.60 24.76 -9.56
N ILE A 300 8.92 24.13 -10.52
CA ILE A 300 7.92 23.09 -10.27
C ILE A 300 8.25 21.88 -11.14
N HIS A 301 8.33 20.73 -10.51
CA HIS A 301 8.35 19.45 -11.22
C HIS A 301 6.93 18.92 -11.34
N PHE A 302 6.52 18.61 -12.56
CA PHE A 302 5.26 17.94 -12.87
C PHE A 302 5.55 16.68 -13.67
N THR A 303 4.79 15.62 -13.40
CA THR A 303 4.81 14.44 -14.26
C THR A 303 4.36 14.82 -15.66
N THR A 304 5.16 14.49 -16.69
CA THR A 304 4.82 14.74 -18.10
C THR A 304 4.13 13.57 -18.78
N GLU A 305 4.18 12.41 -18.15
CA GLU A 305 3.46 11.17 -18.48
C GLU A 305 3.12 10.46 -17.17
N PRO A 306 2.17 9.49 -17.15
CA PRO A 306 1.89 8.71 -15.95
C PRO A 306 3.17 8.03 -15.45
N ALA A 307 3.64 8.47 -14.27
CA ALA A 307 4.95 8.10 -13.75
C ALA A 307 4.88 6.90 -12.80
N TYR A 308 6.02 6.27 -12.53
CA TYR A 308 6.16 5.25 -11.48
C TYR A 308 5.22 4.04 -11.60
N THR A 309 4.86 3.63 -12.82
CA THR A 309 4.04 2.44 -13.06
C THR A 309 4.71 1.18 -12.51
N ARG A 310 3.92 0.28 -11.91
CA ARG A 310 4.36 -0.97 -11.22
C ARG A 310 5.19 -0.74 -9.95
N MET A 311 5.39 0.49 -9.51
CA MET A 311 6.02 0.77 -8.22
C MET A 311 5.03 0.63 -7.08
N LEU A 312 5.54 0.49 -5.86
CA LEU A 312 4.72 0.51 -4.66
C LEU A 312 4.61 1.96 -4.17
N THR A 313 3.42 2.32 -3.70
CA THR A 313 3.15 3.66 -3.18
C THR A 313 2.65 3.58 -1.76
N VAL A 314 3.05 4.53 -0.92
CA VAL A 314 2.46 4.77 0.39
C VAL A 314 1.92 6.18 0.40
N SER A 315 0.60 6.32 0.39
CA SER A 315 -0.08 7.61 0.29
C SER A 315 -0.86 7.91 1.55
N PHE A 316 -0.82 9.16 2.00
CA PHE A 316 -1.74 9.67 2.99
C PHE A 316 -2.60 10.74 2.35
N GLY A 317 -3.90 10.72 2.63
CA GLY A 317 -4.81 11.70 2.08
C GLY A 317 -6.04 11.96 2.94
N VAL A 318 -6.66 13.10 2.68
CA VAL A 318 -7.90 13.55 3.31
C VAL A 318 -8.96 13.74 2.23
N PHE A 319 -10.14 13.17 2.44
CA PHE A 319 -11.31 13.34 1.58
C PHE A 319 -12.46 13.96 2.37
N ASP A 320 -13.16 14.93 1.78
CA ASP A 320 -14.39 15.53 2.32
C ASP A 320 -15.31 16.01 1.19
N ARG A 321 -16.60 15.71 1.26
CA ARG A 321 -17.61 16.27 0.35
C ARG A 321 -18.08 17.67 0.74
N ALA A 322 -17.95 18.03 2.01
CA ALA A 322 -18.39 19.31 2.55
C ALA A 322 -17.37 19.84 3.58
N PRO A 323 -16.13 20.13 3.18
CA PRO A 323 -15.12 20.66 4.08
C PRO A 323 -15.53 22.04 4.60
N ASP A 324 -15.27 22.28 5.88
CA ASP A 324 -15.51 23.57 6.52
C ASP A 324 -14.52 24.65 6.06
N ALA A 325 -14.68 25.88 6.54
CA ALA A 325 -13.85 27.01 6.14
C ALA A 325 -12.35 26.86 6.50
N LEU A 326 -12.01 26.06 7.52
CA LEU A 326 -10.63 25.85 7.95
C LEU A 326 -9.93 24.78 7.11
N LEU A 327 -10.65 23.71 6.75
CA LEU A 327 -10.13 22.61 5.95
C LEU A 327 -10.14 22.92 4.45
N LYS A 328 -11.14 23.68 3.97
CA LYS A 328 -11.35 23.99 2.55
C LYS A 328 -10.08 24.45 1.81
N PRO A 329 -9.25 25.38 2.33
CA PRO A 329 -8.07 25.86 1.62
C PRO A 329 -7.01 24.78 1.39
N PHE A 330 -7.03 23.71 2.19
CA PHE A 330 -6.08 22.61 2.06
C PHE A 330 -6.53 21.54 1.08
N LEU A 331 -7.79 21.52 0.64
CA LEU A 331 -8.28 20.49 -0.28
C LEU A 331 -8.49 21.05 -1.69
N ARG A 332 -8.50 20.17 -2.69
CA ARG A 332 -8.82 20.50 -4.08
C ARG A 332 -9.96 19.59 -4.57
N PRO A 333 -10.80 20.02 -5.52
CA PRO A 333 -11.79 19.12 -6.12
C PRO A 333 -11.10 17.85 -6.62
N VAL A 334 -11.70 16.69 -6.37
CA VAL A 334 -11.16 15.40 -6.82
C VAL A 334 -10.99 15.38 -8.34
N LYS A 335 -11.99 15.89 -9.05
CA LYS A 335 -11.98 16.18 -10.49
C LYS A 335 -12.78 17.47 -10.72
N PRO A 336 -12.58 18.20 -11.83
CA PRO A 336 -13.42 19.35 -12.15
C PRO A 336 -14.91 18.98 -12.11
N GLY A 337 -15.70 19.72 -11.32
CA GLY A 337 -17.13 19.48 -11.14
C GLY A 337 -17.51 18.35 -10.18
N SER A 338 -16.55 17.65 -9.56
CA SER A 338 -16.85 16.65 -8.53
C SER A 338 -17.34 17.30 -7.24
N SER A 339 -18.26 16.65 -6.52
CA SER A 339 -18.73 17.11 -5.21
C SER A 339 -17.73 16.84 -4.08
N GLY A 340 -16.76 15.94 -4.28
CA GLY A 340 -15.70 15.61 -3.32
C GLY A 340 -14.47 16.51 -3.46
N TYR A 341 -13.81 16.73 -2.33
CA TYR A 341 -12.51 17.40 -2.24
C TYR A 341 -11.49 16.45 -1.63
N ILE A 342 -10.25 16.51 -2.11
CA ILE A 342 -9.15 15.64 -1.71
C ILE A 342 -7.83 16.40 -1.64
N HIS A 343 -6.92 15.91 -0.80
CA HIS A 343 -5.50 16.26 -0.81
C HIS A 343 -4.74 14.99 -0.49
N THR A 344 -3.84 14.57 -1.38
CA THR A 344 -3.07 13.34 -1.22
C THR A 344 -1.60 13.57 -1.55
N HIS A 345 -0.72 13.19 -0.62
CA HIS A 345 0.70 13.05 -0.89
C HIS A 345 1.07 11.57 -0.92
N THR A 346 2.05 11.20 -1.72
CA THR A 346 2.51 9.81 -1.84
C THR A 346 4.04 9.72 -1.83
N ALA A 347 4.56 8.71 -1.14
CA ALA A 347 5.93 8.25 -1.24
C ALA A 347 6.00 7.04 -2.18
N VAL A 348 6.97 7.04 -3.09
CA VAL A 348 7.18 6.00 -4.09
C VAL A 348 8.33 5.09 -3.66
N PHE A 349 8.13 3.79 -3.77
CA PHE A 349 9.11 2.75 -3.44
C PHE A 349 9.24 1.76 -4.61
N PRO A 350 10.42 1.16 -4.81
CA PRO A 350 10.54 0.00 -5.67
C PRO A 350 9.54 -1.09 -5.27
N TYR A 351 9.03 -1.82 -6.26
CA TYR A 351 8.07 -2.88 -5.97
C TYR A 351 8.70 -3.94 -5.07
N GLN A 352 7.99 -4.26 -3.98
CA GLN A 352 8.28 -5.41 -3.15
C GLN A 352 6.99 -6.03 -2.64
N ALA A 353 7.00 -7.35 -2.44
CA ALA A 353 5.86 -8.06 -1.90
C ALA A 353 5.72 -7.75 -0.41
N LEU A 354 4.55 -7.26 0.01
CA LEU A 354 4.26 -6.96 1.41
C LEU A 354 3.91 -8.23 2.21
N PRO A 355 4.27 -8.29 3.51
CA PRO A 355 3.86 -9.38 4.39
C PRO A 355 2.32 -9.50 4.51
N LYS A 356 1.73 -10.54 3.92
CA LYS A 356 0.26 -10.68 3.82
C LYS A 356 -0.49 -10.91 5.14
N LYS A 357 0.19 -11.36 6.20
CA LYS A 357 -0.41 -11.55 7.54
C LYS A 357 -0.38 -10.28 8.39
N GLU A 358 0.35 -9.26 7.96
CA GLU A 358 0.47 -8.02 8.72
C GLU A 358 -0.62 -7.05 8.27
N THR A 359 -1.56 -6.77 9.16
CA THR A 359 -2.64 -5.80 8.94
C THR A 359 -2.35 -4.45 9.59
N SER A 360 -1.25 -4.33 10.33
CA SER A 360 -0.78 -3.07 10.88
C SER A 360 -0.12 -2.23 9.81
N ALA A 361 -0.73 -1.09 9.48
CA ALA A 361 -0.14 -0.12 8.58
C ALA A 361 1.26 0.32 9.03
N SER A 362 1.43 0.60 10.33
CA SER A 362 2.70 1.06 10.91
C SER A 362 3.84 0.08 10.66
N LYS A 363 3.61 -1.22 10.88
CA LYS A 363 4.66 -2.23 10.65
C LYS A 363 4.98 -2.42 9.18
N LEU A 364 3.98 -2.36 8.30
CA LEU A 364 4.21 -2.42 6.85
C LEU A 364 5.03 -1.22 6.37
N ILE A 365 4.71 -0.02 6.85
CA ILE A 365 5.45 1.20 6.54
C ILE A 365 6.90 1.09 7.03
N LEU A 366 7.11 0.76 8.30
CA LEU A 366 8.47 0.61 8.85
C LEU A 366 9.28 -0.41 8.07
N HIS A 367 8.67 -1.54 7.70
CA HIS A 367 9.31 -2.54 6.85
C HIS A 367 9.76 -1.94 5.50
N LEU A 368 8.91 -1.15 4.83
CA LEU A 368 9.26 -0.50 3.56
C LEU A 368 10.45 0.46 3.70
N PHE A 369 10.49 1.26 4.77
CA PHE A 369 11.61 2.17 5.04
C PHE A 369 12.90 1.43 5.44
N GLU A 370 12.79 0.24 6.03
CA GLU A 370 13.95 -0.61 6.38
C GLU A 370 14.52 -1.37 5.17
N THR A 371 13.67 -1.78 4.24
CA THR A 371 14.06 -2.67 3.12
C THR A 371 14.18 -1.97 1.77
N SER A 372 13.81 -0.70 1.67
CA SER A 372 13.82 0.05 0.41
C SER A 372 14.19 1.52 0.60
N ILE A 373 14.55 2.15 -0.51
CA ILE A 373 14.82 3.57 -0.60
C ILE A 373 13.57 4.23 -1.18
N VAL A 374 13.22 5.41 -0.65
CA VAL A 374 12.16 6.24 -1.23
C VAL A 374 12.67 6.86 -2.51
N GLU A 375 11.98 6.61 -3.61
CA GLU A 375 12.36 7.08 -4.95
C GLU A 375 11.83 8.48 -5.24
N ASP A 376 10.61 8.78 -4.77
CA ASP A 376 10.01 10.10 -4.94
C ASP A 376 8.97 10.40 -3.85
N VAL A 377 8.64 11.68 -3.70
CA VAL A 377 7.44 12.17 -3.02
C VAL A 377 6.70 13.11 -3.95
N LEU A 378 5.40 12.87 -4.13
CA LEU A 378 4.54 13.67 -4.99
C LEU A 378 3.29 14.14 -4.24
N HIS A 379 2.86 15.38 -4.51
CA HIS A 379 1.48 15.79 -4.33
C HIS A 379 0.68 15.31 -5.54
N LEU A 380 -0.28 14.40 -5.33
CA LEU A 380 -1.12 13.88 -6.39
C LEU A 380 -2.17 14.91 -6.82
N VAL A 381 -2.32 15.08 -8.14
CA VAL A 381 -3.24 16.04 -8.74
C VAL A 381 -3.99 15.40 -9.91
N ASP A 382 -5.18 15.93 -10.21
CA ASP A 382 -5.89 15.64 -11.46
C ASP A 382 -5.47 16.67 -12.52
N ASP A 383 -4.83 16.19 -13.58
CA ASP A 383 -4.45 17.01 -14.73
C ASP A 383 -5.56 17.04 -15.77
N SER A 384 -6.51 17.96 -15.56
CA SER A 384 -7.72 18.07 -16.35
C SER A 384 -7.62 18.95 -17.60
N ARG A 385 -6.41 19.22 -18.12
CA ARG A 385 -6.23 20.07 -19.32
C ARG A 385 -6.90 19.41 -20.53
N GLU A 386 -7.74 20.14 -21.25
CA GLU A 386 -8.63 19.58 -22.29
C GLU A 386 -7.93 18.80 -23.42
N ILE A 387 -6.71 19.21 -23.82
CA ILE A 387 -6.02 18.67 -25.00
C ILE A 387 -4.90 17.71 -24.62
N SER A 388 -4.18 17.99 -23.52
CA SER A 388 -2.95 17.29 -23.14
C SER A 388 -2.92 16.89 -21.67
N GLY A 389 -4.07 16.89 -21.00
CA GLY A 389 -4.18 16.50 -19.60
C GLY A 389 -3.88 15.02 -19.42
N LEU A 390 -3.06 14.69 -18.43
CA LEU A 390 -2.75 13.31 -18.08
C LEU A 390 -3.90 12.62 -17.31
N GLY A 391 -4.88 13.39 -16.85
CA GLY A 391 -5.96 12.91 -16.00
C GLY A 391 -5.47 12.64 -14.58
N ASP A 392 -5.99 11.56 -14.00
CA ASP A 392 -5.83 11.26 -12.58
C ASP A 392 -4.74 10.19 -12.35
N SER A 393 -4.20 10.15 -11.14
CA SER A 393 -3.37 9.02 -10.70
C SER A 393 -4.17 7.73 -10.70
N THR A 394 -3.53 6.61 -11.03
CA THR A 394 -4.16 5.30 -11.08
C THR A 394 -3.42 4.26 -10.26
N PHE A 395 -4.17 3.29 -9.73
CA PHE A 395 -3.68 2.19 -8.92
C PHE A 395 -4.21 0.86 -9.45
N LYS A 396 -3.47 -0.22 -9.26
CA LYS A 396 -3.90 -1.55 -9.72
C LYS A 396 -4.58 -2.38 -8.66
N GLN A 397 -4.08 -2.30 -7.44
CA GLN A 397 -4.55 -3.07 -6.29
C GLN A 397 -3.88 -2.51 -5.04
N GLY A 398 -4.47 -2.74 -3.88
CA GLY A 398 -3.87 -2.30 -2.63
C GLY A 398 -4.78 -2.46 -1.44
N VAL A 399 -4.34 -1.80 -0.38
CA VAL A 399 -5.01 -1.77 0.92
C VAL A 399 -5.03 -0.34 1.44
N ALA A 400 -6.17 0.06 1.99
CA ALA A 400 -6.41 1.37 2.57
C ALA A 400 -6.92 1.24 4.00
N TRP A 401 -6.30 1.97 4.93
CA TRP A 401 -6.82 2.15 6.28
C TRP A 401 -7.59 3.46 6.34
N ILE A 402 -8.83 3.42 6.81
CA ILE A 402 -9.74 4.57 6.81
C ILE A 402 -9.95 5.06 8.24
N GLY A 403 -9.81 6.37 8.43
CA GLY A 403 -10.05 7.02 9.71
C GLY A 403 -11.14 8.06 9.56
N THR A 404 -12.22 7.93 10.32
CA THR A 404 -13.28 8.96 10.33
C THR A 404 -12.88 10.13 11.22
N TYR A 405 -13.24 11.34 10.82
CA TYR A 405 -13.07 12.54 11.64
C TYR A 405 -14.38 13.31 11.72
N ASN A 406 -14.53 14.06 12.81
CA ASN A 406 -15.71 14.89 13.06
C ASN A 406 -15.55 16.28 12.43
#